data_AF-A0A0C9T588-F1
#
_entry.id   AF-A0A0C9T588-F1
#
_cell.length_a   1.000
_cell.length_b   1.000
_cell.length_c   1.000
_cell.angle_alpha   90.00
_cell.angle_beta   90.00
_cell.angle_gamma   90.00
#
_symmetry.space_group_name_H-M   'P 1'
#
loop_
_entity.id
_entity.type
_entity.pdbx_description
1 polymer ?
#
loop_
_entity_poly.entity_id
_entity_poly.type
_entity_poly.pdbx_seq_one_letter_code
_entity_poly.pdbx_strand_id
1 'polypeptide(L)' 'NVDGTSNIGGTIKYTVTLILRISDTEEKRKFFVMNCSKENLILGLPWLREVNPTVDWKEGT' A
#
# COMPACT_ATOMS: atom_id res chain seq x y z
N ASN A 1 -9.82 8.78 -5.10
CA ASN A 1 -9.32 7.40 -4.96
C ASN A 1 -8.16 7.22 -5.95
N VAL A 2 -7.31 6.20 -5.83
CA VAL A 2 -6.10 6.05 -6.68
C VAL A 2 -6.43 5.93 -8.17
N ASP A 3 -7.63 5.48 -8.50
CA ASP A 3 -8.18 5.43 -9.86
C ASP A 3 -8.85 6.73 -10.33
N GLY A 4 -8.70 7.84 -9.58
CA GLY A 4 -9.30 9.13 -9.93
C GLY A 4 -10.79 9.24 -9.64
N THR A 5 -11.44 8.19 -9.13
CA THR A 5 -12.85 8.29 -8.68
C THR A 5 -12.94 9.11 -7.39
N SER A 6 -14.04 9.83 -7.19
CA SER A 6 -14.31 10.50 -5.93
C SER A 6 -14.32 9.47 -4.80
N ASN A 7 -13.63 9.77 -3.69
CA ASN A 7 -13.78 8.96 -2.49
C ASN A 7 -15.15 9.26 -1.89
N ILE A 8 -16.17 8.48 -2.27
CA ILE A 8 -17.55 8.62 -1.81
C ILE A 8 -17.67 8.27 -0.31
N GLY A 9 -16.63 7.67 0.30
CA GLY A 9 -16.61 7.21 1.68
C GLY A 9 -16.13 8.21 2.75
N GLY A 10 -15.54 9.36 2.36
CA GLY A 10 -14.92 10.29 3.31
C GLY A 10 -13.68 9.71 4.02
N THR A 11 -13.30 10.27 5.17
CA THR A 11 -12.15 9.89 6.03
C THR A 11 -12.03 8.39 6.18
N ILE A 12 -10.80 7.84 6.16
CA ILE A 12 -10.57 6.40 6.29
C ILE A 12 -11.23 5.87 7.58
N LYS A 13 -12.23 4.99 7.43
CA LYS A 13 -13.02 4.47 8.55
C LYS A 13 -12.53 3.12 9.08
N TYR A 14 -11.78 2.39 8.27
CA TYR A 14 -11.43 1.01 8.55
C TYR A 14 -9.92 0.79 8.39
N THR A 15 -9.39 -0.02 9.30
CA THR A 15 -8.02 -0.50 9.24
C THR A 15 -8.01 -2.01 9.40
N VAL A 16 -7.01 -2.66 8.81
CA VAL A 16 -6.75 -4.09 8.95
C VAL A 16 -5.27 -4.30 9.22
N THR A 17 -4.92 -5.27 10.06
CA THR A 17 -3.52 -5.68 10.23
C THR A 17 -3.28 -6.90 9.36
N LEU A 18 -2.33 -6.80 8.43
CA LEU A 18 -1.94 -7.88 7.54
C LEU A 18 -0.47 -8.25 7.78
N ILE A 19 -0.11 -9.45 7.36
CA ILE A 19 1.28 -9.85 7.21
C ILE A 19 1.72 -9.47 5.80
N LEU A 20 2.68 -8.55 5.69
CA LEU A 20 3.31 -8.18 4.43
C LEU A 20 4.63 -8.94 4.32
N ARG A 21 4.75 -9.76 3.28
CA ARG A 21 5.99 -10.45 2.93
C ARG A 21 6.57 -9.87 1.66
N ILE A 22 7.81 -9.39 1.73
CA ILE A 22 8.57 -8.86 0.59
C ILE A 22 9.93 -9.55 0.60
N SER A 23 10.22 -10.29 -0.47
CA SER A 23 11.41 -11.16 -0.54
C SER A 23 11.46 -12.10 0.69
N ASP A 24 12.57 -12.06 1.42
CA ASP A 24 12.81 -12.85 2.64
C ASP A 24 12.33 -12.15 3.93
N THR A 25 11.78 -10.94 3.84
CA THR A 25 11.31 -10.18 4.99
C THR A 25 9.80 -10.32 5.16
N GLU A 26 9.35 -10.58 6.39
CA GLU A 26 7.94 -10.64 6.75
C GLU A 26 7.67 -9.70 7.93
N GLU A 27 6.66 -8.84 7.81
CA GLU A 27 6.27 -7.88 8.83
C GLU A 27 4.76 -7.81 9.02
N LYS A 28 4.30 -7.55 10.26
CA LYS A 28 2.90 -7.23 10.54
C LYS A 28 2.70 -5.73 10.44
N ARG A 29 1.80 -5.29 9.56
CA ARG A 29 1.54 -3.87 9.31
C ARG A 29 0.04 -3.57 9.27
N LYS A 30 -0.31 -2.39 9.79
CA LYS A 30 -1.67 -1.86 9.71
C LYS A 30 -1.87 -1.14 8.37
N PHE A 31 -2.90 -1.52 7.64
CA PHE A 31 -3.32 -0.93 6.40
C PHE A 31 -4.66 -0.23 6.55
N PHE A 32 -4.84 0.82 5.75
CA PHE A 32 -6.11 1.51 5.58
C PHE A 32 -6.94 0.79 4.52
N VAL A 33 -8.19 0.46 4.86
CA VAL A 33 -9.10 -0.17 3.91
C VAL A 33 -9.78 0.94 3.11
N MET A 34 -9.55 0.91 1.80
CA MET A 34 -10.16 1.78 0.83
C MET A 34 -10.45 0.99 -0.44
N ASN A 35 -11.35 1.49 -1.27
CA ASN A 35 -11.49 0.96 -2.63
C ASN A 35 -10.17 1.25 -3.36
N CYS A 36 -9.39 0.28 -3.79
CA CYS A 36 -8.14 0.51 -4.56
C CYS A 36 -8.32 0.29 -6.06
N SER A 37 -9.58 0.17 -6.51
CA SER A 37 -9.94 -0.06 -7.92
C SER A 37 -9.24 -1.28 -8.50
N LYS A 38 -8.22 -1.10 -9.34
CA LYS A 38 -7.46 -2.18 -9.99
C LYS A 38 -6.42 -2.82 -9.08
N GLU A 39 -5.92 -2.07 -8.09
CA GLU A 39 -4.87 -2.56 -7.20
C GLU A 39 -5.47 -3.23 -5.97
N ASN A 40 -4.88 -4.34 -5.53
CA ASN A 40 -5.30 -5.01 -4.30
C ASN A 40 -4.65 -4.41 -3.05
N LEU A 41 -3.46 -3.82 -3.21
CA LEU A 41 -2.68 -3.24 -2.13
C LEU A 41 -1.85 -2.08 -2.67
N ILE A 42 -1.75 -0.99 -1.91
CA ILE A 42 -0.95 0.18 -2.27
C ILE A 42 0.03 0.47 -1.14
N LEU A 43 1.32 0.40 -1.46
CA LEU A 43 2.40 0.84 -0.58
C LEU A 43 2.75 2.29 -0.93
N GLY A 44 2.29 3.22 -0.11
CA GLY A 44 2.52 4.64 -0.32
C GLY A 44 3.93 5.10 0.06
N LEU A 45 4.20 6.39 -0.21
CA LEU A 45 5.48 7.03 0.12
C LEU A 45 5.94 6.90 1.58
N PRO A 46 5.07 6.91 2.61
CA PRO A 46 5.49 6.66 3.98
C PRO A 46 6.17 5.30 4.16
N TRP A 47 5.63 4.25 3.54
CA TRP A 47 6.21 2.91 3.58
C TRP A 47 7.57 2.90 2.85
N LEU A 48 7.65 3.51 1.67
CA LEU A 48 8.90 3.58 0.90
C LEU A 48 10.01 4.31 1.66
N ARG A 49 9.70 5.37 2.40
CA ARG A 49 10.69 6.10 3.21
C ARG A 49 11.16 5.32 4.43
N GLU A 50 10.28 4.53 5.03
CA GLU A 50 10.58 3.72 6.21
C GLU A 50 11.50 2.55 5.86
N VAL A 51 11.17 1.81 4.80
CA VAL A 51 11.91 0.61 4.38
C VAL A 51 13.11 0.98 3.49
N ASN A 52 13.02 2.09 2.75
CA ASN A 52 14.00 2.54 1.77
C ASN A 52 14.49 1.40 0.84
N PRO A 53 13.57 0.67 0.18
CA PRO A 53 13.96 -0.45 -0.66
C PRO A 53 14.72 0.05 -1.90
N THR A 54 15.61 -0.79 -2.43
CA THR A 54 16.17 -0.56 -3.76
C THR A 54 15.08 -0.91 -4.78
N VAL A 55 14.72 0.04 -5.63
CA VAL A 55 13.72 -0.16 -6.69
C VAL A 55 14.40 0.08 -8.03
N ASP A 56 14.42 -0.94 -8.87
CA ASP A 56 14.79 -0.82 -10.27
C ASP A 56 13.56 -0.43 -11.08
N TRP A 57 13.40 0.87 -11.30
CA TRP A 57 12.31 1.43 -12.09
C TRP A 57 12.36 1.06 -13.57
N LYS A 58 13.51 0.62 -14.09
CA LYS A 58 13.68 0.28 -15.49
C LYS A 58 13.21 -1.14 -15.76
N GLU A 59 13.64 -2.09 -14.92
CA GLU A 59 13.27 -3.50 -15.04
C GLU A 59 11.96 -3.83 -14.31
N GLY A 60 11.50 -2.94 -13.43
CA GLY A 60 10.25 -3.09 -12.67
C GLY A 60 10.38 -4.06 -11.49
N THR A 61 11.55 -4.11 -10.87
CA THR A 61 11.88 -5.03 -9.75
C THR A 61 12.31 -4.31 -8.48
#